data_AF-A0A0K8RP06-F1
#
_entry.id   AF-A0A0K8RP06-F1
#
_cell.length_a   1.000
_cell.length_b   1.000
_cell.length_c   1.000
_cell.angle_alpha   90.00
_cell.angle_beta   90.00
_cell.angle_gamma   90.00
#
_symmetry.space_group_name_H-M   'P 1'
#
loop_
_entity.id
_entity.type
_entity.pdbx_description
1 polymer ?
#
loop_
_entity_poly.entity_id
_entity_poly.type
_entity_poly.pdbx_seq_one_letter_code
_entity_poly.pdbx_strand_id
1 'polypeptide(L)'
;EALQRAPGAAAAQEKDKYRDLLNETASITLSSTWKEVKKMIRDDPRYSKFSSSERKCEKEFKEYLKDKMAAAKSDFRELLKETKTITYRSKKQMEESEQHLLDIQKVLEKDKRYLVLGCIPDERRKLLTAYMEDLDRRGPPPPPYGLFRSPYPVVTNK
;
A
#
# COMPACT_ATOMS: atom_id res chain seq x y z
N GLU A 1 38.88 10.84 26.70
CA GLU A 1 37.80 10.00 26.14
C GLU A 1 37.42 10.50 24.75
N ALA A 2 37.82 9.79 23.70
CA ALA A 2 37.31 10.03 22.35
C ALA A 2 36.36 8.88 22.01
N LEU A 3 35.05 9.11 22.17
CA LEU A 3 34.03 8.16 21.73
C LEU A 3 34.19 7.94 20.22
N GLN A 4 34.65 6.76 19.84
CA GLN A 4 34.59 6.24 18.48
C GLN A 4 33.12 6.14 18.08
N ARG A 5 32.62 7.18 17.41
CA ARG A 5 31.27 7.19 16.82
C ARG A 5 31.29 6.20 15.66
N ALA A 6 30.57 5.10 15.80
CA ALA A 6 30.45 4.05 14.80
C ALA A 6 30.08 4.64 13.42
N PRO A 7 30.82 4.34 12.34
CA PRO A 7 30.63 4.97 11.02
C PRO A 7 29.27 4.67 10.37
N GLY A 8 28.50 3.70 10.88
CA GLY A 8 27.16 3.38 10.38
C GLY A 8 26.02 4.25 10.94
N ALA A 9 26.16 4.80 12.15
CA ALA A 9 25.06 5.49 12.83
C ALA A 9 24.81 6.91 12.30
N ALA A 10 25.88 7.60 11.85
CA ALA A 10 25.77 8.94 11.27
C ALA A 10 25.02 8.91 9.92
N ALA A 11 25.37 7.96 9.05
CA ALA A 11 24.73 7.81 7.74
C ALA A 11 23.24 7.44 7.84
N ALA A 12 22.86 6.65 8.85
CA ALA A 12 21.46 6.33 9.11
C ALA A 12 20.67 7.57 9.59
N GLN A 13 21.21 8.37 10.52
CA GLN A 13 20.57 9.61 10.95
C GLN A 13 20.44 10.64 9.82
N GLU A 14 21.43 10.74 8.94
CA GLU A 14 21.38 11.64 7.79
C GLU A 14 20.30 11.20 6.80
N LYS A 15 20.16 9.88 6.59
CA LYS A 15 19.09 9.28 5.78
C LYS A 15 17.71 9.55 6.37
N ASP A 16 17.53 9.39 7.68
CA ASP A 16 16.27 9.72 8.34
C ASP A 16 15.90 11.19 8.17
N LYS A 17 16.85 12.11 8.40
CA LYS A 17 16.61 13.56 8.22
C LYS A 17 16.26 13.92 6.78
N TYR A 18 16.87 13.24 5.81
CA TYR A 18 16.54 13.41 4.40
C TYR A 18 15.14 12.91 4.08
N ARG A 19 14.77 11.73 4.59
CA ARG A 19 13.41 11.18 4.45
C ARG A 19 12.37 12.08 5.13
N ASP A 20 12.69 12.64 6.28
CA ASP A 20 11.83 13.59 7.00
C ASP A 20 11.60 14.85 6.15
N LEU A 21 12.65 15.43 5.56
CA LEU A 21 12.54 16.54 4.61
C LEU A 21 11.64 16.19 3.41
N LEU A 22 11.80 15.00 2.83
CA LEU A 22 10.94 14.53 1.74
C LEU A 22 9.48 14.33 2.18
N ASN A 23 9.25 14.04 3.47
CA ASN A 23 7.90 13.88 4.02
C ASN A 23 7.26 15.24 4.36
N GLU A 24 8.05 16.20 4.84
CA GLU A 24 7.63 17.59 5.07
C GLU A 24 7.32 18.30 3.74
N THR A 25 7.98 17.90 2.65
CA THR A 25 7.73 18.45 1.31
C THR A 25 6.41 17.89 0.77
N ALA A 26 5.28 18.43 1.21
CA ALA A 26 3.93 18.00 0.84
C ALA A 26 3.63 18.06 -0.67
N SER A 27 4.47 18.76 -1.45
CA SER A 27 4.42 18.79 -2.91
C SER A 27 4.93 17.50 -3.57
N ILE A 28 5.59 16.62 -2.81
CA ILE A 28 6.06 15.32 -3.31
C ILE A 28 4.87 14.36 -3.35
N THR A 29 4.38 14.12 -4.55
CA THR A 29 3.38 13.11 -4.85
C THR A 29 4.05 11.81 -5.30
N LEU A 30 3.27 10.74 -5.36
CA LEU A 30 3.72 9.43 -5.85
C LEU A 30 4.17 9.47 -7.33
N SER A 31 3.87 10.54 -8.07
CA SER A 31 4.29 10.78 -9.46
C SER A 31 5.40 11.84 -9.60
N SER A 32 5.87 12.44 -8.50
CA SER A 32 6.89 13.49 -8.56
C SER A 32 8.21 13.01 -9.13
N THR A 33 8.84 13.85 -9.95
CA THR A 33 10.15 13.54 -10.52
C THR A 33 11.29 14.05 -9.64
N TRP A 34 12.44 13.37 -9.69
CA TRP A 34 13.63 13.82 -8.95
C TRP A 34 14.03 15.26 -9.28
N LYS A 35 13.86 15.70 -10.53
CA LYS A 35 14.20 17.08 -10.95
C LYS A 35 13.40 18.13 -10.20
N GLU A 36 12.12 17.90 -9.97
CA GLU A 36 11.24 18.83 -9.26
C GLU A 36 11.56 18.84 -7.78
N VAL A 37 11.65 17.65 -7.18
CA VAL A 37 11.98 17.49 -5.77
C VAL A 37 13.35 18.08 -5.45
N LYS A 38 14.35 17.83 -6.31
CA LYS A 38 15.68 18.42 -6.19
C LYS A 38 15.62 19.95 -6.14
N LYS A 39 14.78 20.60 -6.96
CA LYS A 39 14.62 22.07 -6.94
C LYS A 39 14.02 22.57 -5.63
N MET A 40 13.21 21.78 -4.93
CA MET A 40 12.62 22.15 -3.64
C MET A 40 13.59 21.94 -2.48
N ILE A 41 14.32 20.82 -2.50
CA ILE A 41 15.20 20.45 -1.37
C ILE A 41 16.62 20.98 -1.50
N ARG A 42 17.05 21.46 -2.69
CA ARG A 42 18.43 21.96 -2.92
C ARG A 42 18.82 23.13 -2.01
N ASP A 43 17.85 23.94 -1.61
CA ASP A 43 18.05 25.11 -0.74
C ASP A 43 18.04 24.71 0.75
N ASP A 44 17.67 23.46 1.08
CA ASP A 44 17.64 22.97 2.45
C ASP A 44 19.03 22.43 2.89
N PRO A 45 19.54 22.84 4.07
CA PRO A 45 20.83 22.36 4.56
C PRO A 45 20.88 20.85 4.82
N ARG A 46 19.74 20.18 5.02
CA ARG A 46 19.65 18.72 5.19
C ARG A 46 19.95 17.98 3.88
N TYR A 47 19.64 18.55 2.71
CA TYR A 47 20.02 17.97 1.42
C TYR A 47 21.54 17.97 1.23
N SER A 48 22.20 19.10 1.51
CA SER A 48 23.65 19.23 1.42
C SER A 48 24.38 18.34 2.43
N LYS A 49 23.82 18.18 3.64
CA LYS A 49 24.37 17.31 4.69
C LYS A 49 24.17 15.82 4.40
N PHE A 50 23.07 15.43 3.76
CA PHE A 50 22.80 14.02 3.50
C PHE A 50 23.84 13.37 2.58
N SER A 51 24.14 14.03 1.45
CA SER A 51 25.14 13.54 0.51
C SER A 51 25.54 14.64 -0.47
N SER A 52 26.84 14.81 -0.68
CA SER A 52 27.36 15.66 -1.76
C SER A 52 27.17 15.05 -3.15
N SER A 53 26.82 13.76 -3.24
CA SER A 53 26.55 13.07 -4.51
C SER A 53 25.06 13.06 -4.83
N GLU A 54 24.69 13.77 -5.89
CA GLU A 54 23.32 13.78 -6.42
C GLU A 54 22.80 12.40 -6.79
N ARG A 55 23.69 11.51 -7.29
CA ARG A 55 23.32 10.14 -7.65
C ARG A 55 22.81 9.35 -6.45
N LYS A 56 23.39 9.57 -5.26
CA LYS A 56 22.92 8.94 -4.03
C LYS A 56 21.56 9.48 -3.61
N CYS A 57 21.35 10.80 -3.69
CA CYS A 57 20.08 11.44 -3.35
C CYS A 57 18.95 11.00 -4.30
N GLU A 58 19.22 10.90 -5.61
CA GLU A 58 18.26 10.40 -6.59
C GLU A 58 17.88 8.95 -6.30
N LYS A 59 18.87 8.09 -6.00
CA LYS A 59 18.61 6.69 -5.65
C LYS A 59 17.72 6.60 -4.42
N GLU A 60 18.07 7.31 -3.35
CA GLU A 60 17.29 7.32 -2.11
C GLU A 60 15.90 7.92 -2.29
N PHE A 61 15.75 8.95 -3.12
CA PHE A 61 14.44 9.48 -3.48
C PHE A 61 13.59 8.45 -4.23
N LYS A 62 14.17 7.74 -5.20
CA LYS A 62 13.48 6.65 -5.92
C LYS A 62 13.07 5.52 -4.98
N GLU A 63 13.93 5.15 -4.02
CA GLU A 63 13.58 4.16 -3.01
C GLU A 63 12.49 4.67 -2.06
N TYR A 64 12.56 5.93 -1.61
CA TYR A 64 11.52 6.57 -0.82
C TYR A 64 10.17 6.59 -1.52
N LEU A 65 10.12 6.93 -2.82
CA LEU A 65 8.88 6.87 -3.60
C LEU A 65 8.35 5.44 -3.71
N LYS A 66 9.22 4.45 -3.90
CA LYS A 66 8.82 3.04 -3.91
C LYS A 66 8.27 2.60 -2.57
N ASP A 67 8.91 2.98 -1.46
CA ASP A 67 8.45 2.69 -0.10
C ASP A 67 7.08 3.35 0.16
N LYS A 68 6.92 4.63 -0.19
CA LYS A 68 5.65 5.36 -0.10
C LYS A 68 4.57 4.71 -0.96
N MET A 69 4.90 4.27 -2.17
CA MET A 69 3.97 3.52 -3.01
C MET A 69 3.58 2.18 -2.39
N ALA A 70 4.55 1.44 -1.86
CA ALA A 70 4.29 0.14 -1.23
C ALA A 70 3.40 0.31 0.01
N ALA A 71 3.67 1.30 0.85
CA ALA A 71 2.85 1.67 1.99
C ALA A 71 1.42 2.03 1.54
N ALA A 72 1.27 2.96 0.59
CA ALA A 72 -0.04 3.36 0.06
C ALA A 72 -0.82 2.18 -0.54
N LYS A 73 -0.14 1.26 -1.24
CA LYS A 73 -0.73 0.01 -1.76
C LYS A 73 -1.19 -0.92 -0.65
N SER A 74 -0.40 -1.06 0.41
CA SER A 74 -0.74 -1.88 1.57
C SER A 74 -1.95 -1.32 2.30
N ASP A 75 -1.92 -0.01 2.62
CA ASP A 75 -3.02 0.73 3.22
C ASP A 75 -4.31 0.60 2.41
N PHE A 76 -4.23 0.76 1.10
CA PHE A 76 -5.37 0.59 0.21
C PHE A 76 -5.89 -0.85 0.21
N ARG A 77 -5.00 -1.85 0.20
CA ARG A 77 -5.42 -3.26 0.29
C ARG A 77 -6.14 -3.56 1.61
N GLU A 78 -5.69 -2.98 2.72
CA GLU A 78 -6.39 -3.08 4.00
C GLU A 78 -7.77 -2.42 3.93
N LEU A 79 -7.87 -1.22 3.36
CA LEU A 79 -9.16 -0.56 3.11
C LEU A 79 -10.10 -1.45 2.28
N LEU A 80 -9.61 -2.07 1.20
CA LEU A 80 -10.42 -2.98 0.38
C LEU A 80 -10.92 -4.18 1.19
N LYS A 81 -10.12 -4.68 2.13
CA LYS A 81 -10.47 -5.78 3.02
C LYS A 81 -11.45 -5.38 4.11
N GLU A 82 -11.35 -4.17 4.63
CA GLU A 82 -12.31 -3.59 5.59
C GLU A 82 -13.65 -3.27 4.93
N THR A 83 -13.64 -2.97 3.63
CA THR A 83 -14.83 -2.63 2.85
C THR A 83 -15.67 -3.89 2.59
N LYS A 84 -16.59 -4.19 3.50
CA LYS A 84 -17.48 -5.38 3.42
C LYS A 84 -18.36 -5.44 2.16
N THR A 85 -18.56 -4.32 1.46
CA THR A 85 -19.24 -4.27 0.16
C THR A 85 -18.46 -5.02 -0.94
N ILE A 86 -17.13 -5.13 -0.80
CA ILE A 86 -16.27 -5.88 -1.72
C ILE A 86 -16.22 -7.33 -1.25
N THR A 87 -16.72 -8.24 -2.09
CA THR A 87 -16.83 -9.67 -1.83
C THR A 87 -16.40 -10.48 -3.05
N TYR A 88 -16.32 -11.81 -2.92
CA TYR A 88 -16.03 -12.70 -4.04
C TYR A 88 -17.05 -12.56 -5.20
N ARG A 89 -18.27 -12.09 -4.92
CA ARG A 89 -19.29 -11.81 -5.94
C ARG A 89 -19.11 -10.45 -6.60
N SER A 90 -18.28 -9.55 -6.05
CA SER A 90 -18.13 -8.19 -6.58
C SER A 90 -17.61 -8.17 -8.00
N LYS A 91 -16.75 -9.12 -8.39
CA LYS A 91 -16.32 -9.28 -9.79
C LYS A 91 -17.53 -9.48 -10.72
N LYS A 92 -18.38 -10.46 -10.43
CA LYS A 92 -19.58 -10.75 -11.20
C LYS A 92 -20.63 -9.62 -11.15
N GLN A 93 -20.79 -8.99 -9.98
CA GLN A 93 -21.69 -7.85 -9.81
C GLN A 93 -21.26 -6.62 -10.62
N MET A 94 -19.96 -6.44 -10.86
CA MET A 94 -19.46 -5.36 -11.71
C MET A 94 -19.67 -5.62 -13.21
N GLU A 95 -19.70 -6.88 -13.64
CA GLU A 95 -20.07 -7.24 -15.02
C GLU A 95 -21.58 -7.08 -15.28
N GLU A 96 -22.40 -7.30 -14.25
CA GLU A 96 -23.86 -7.21 -14.33
C GLU A 96 -24.38 -5.79 -14.09
N SER A 97 -23.71 -5.01 -13.22
CA SER A 97 -24.14 -3.66 -12.84
C SER A 97 -22.96 -2.74 -12.55
N GLU A 98 -22.83 -1.69 -13.36
CA GLU A 98 -21.88 -0.59 -13.09
C GLU A 98 -22.19 0.15 -11.78
N GLN A 99 -23.44 0.06 -11.29
CA GLN A 99 -23.87 0.67 -10.03
C GLN A 99 -23.09 0.15 -8.82
N HIS A 100 -22.69 -1.14 -8.84
CA HIS A 100 -21.91 -1.75 -7.76
C HIS A 100 -20.52 -1.14 -7.67
N LEU A 101 -19.88 -0.89 -8.82
CA LEU A 101 -18.59 -0.23 -8.88
C LEU A 101 -18.69 1.22 -8.36
N LEU A 102 -19.75 1.94 -8.72
CA LEU A 102 -19.99 3.31 -8.25
C LEU A 102 -20.18 3.36 -6.74
N ASP A 103 -20.94 2.42 -6.15
CA ASP A 103 -21.13 2.35 -4.70
C ASP A 103 -19.82 2.10 -3.95
N ILE A 104 -19.02 1.15 -4.44
CA ILE A 104 -17.67 0.89 -3.91
C ILE A 104 -16.81 2.15 -4.02
N GLN A 105 -16.75 2.79 -5.18
CA GLN A 105 -15.98 4.03 -5.34
C GLN A 105 -16.44 5.12 -4.38
N LYS A 106 -17.75 5.23 -4.13
CA LYS A 106 -18.34 6.23 -3.23
C LYS A 106 -18.07 5.97 -1.75
N VAL A 107 -17.88 4.71 -1.36
CA VAL A 107 -17.40 4.35 -0.03
C VAL A 107 -15.91 4.66 0.08
N LEU A 108 -15.13 4.29 -0.94
CA LEU A 108 -13.68 4.46 -0.94
C LEU A 108 -13.26 5.94 -1.03
N GLU A 109 -14.00 6.80 -1.75
CA GLU A 109 -13.66 8.23 -1.92
C GLU A 109 -13.61 9.03 -0.61
N LYS A 110 -14.25 8.52 0.44
CA LYS A 110 -14.28 9.15 1.76
C LYS A 110 -13.04 8.84 2.59
N ASP A 111 -12.26 7.82 2.22
CA ASP A 111 -11.06 7.40 2.97
C ASP A 111 -9.81 8.13 2.47
N LYS A 112 -9.00 8.62 3.42
CA LYS A 112 -7.74 9.33 3.12
C LYS A 112 -6.78 8.46 2.30
N ARG A 113 -6.74 7.14 2.53
CA ARG A 113 -5.89 6.17 1.82
C ARG A 113 -6.25 6.08 0.33
N TYR A 114 -7.53 6.23 0.00
CA TYR A 114 -8.01 6.28 -1.38
C TYR A 114 -7.60 7.58 -2.09
N LEU A 115 -7.67 8.72 -1.38
CA LEU A 115 -7.27 10.02 -1.91
C LEU A 115 -5.77 10.11 -2.20
N VAL A 116 -4.93 9.50 -1.36
CA VAL A 116 -3.47 9.42 -1.58
C VAL A 116 -3.13 8.71 -2.90
N LEU A 117 -3.88 7.66 -3.25
CA LEU A 117 -3.75 6.97 -4.55
C LEU A 117 -4.43 7.72 -5.70
N GLY A 118 -5.10 8.85 -5.44
CA GLY A 118 -5.77 9.67 -6.45
C GLY A 118 -4.81 10.22 -7.52
N CYS A 119 -3.52 10.36 -7.20
CA CYS A 119 -2.48 10.76 -8.15
C CYS A 119 -2.25 9.71 -9.26
N ILE A 120 -2.71 8.45 -9.06
CA ILE A 120 -2.45 7.32 -9.95
C ILE A 120 -3.73 6.48 -10.12
N PRO A 121 -4.73 7.01 -10.86
CA PRO A 121 -6.03 6.35 -11.01
C PRO A 121 -5.93 4.98 -11.69
N ASP A 122 -4.98 4.78 -12.61
CA ASP A 122 -4.77 3.51 -13.30
C ASP A 122 -4.26 2.40 -12.37
N GLU A 123 -3.26 2.70 -11.55
CA GLU A 123 -2.72 1.75 -10.57
C GLU A 123 -3.77 1.43 -9.52
N ARG A 124 -4.54 2.44 -9.07
CA ARG A 124 -5.67 2.26 -8.15
C ARG A 124 -6.71 1.30 -8.70
N ARG A 125 -7.14 1.50 -9.96
CA ARG A 125 -8.08 0.61 -10.64
C ARG A 125 -7.51 -0.81 -10.77
N LYS A 126 -6.25 -0.94 -11.14
CA LYS A 126 -5.56 -2.24 -11.22
C LYS A 126 -5.53 -2.98 -9.89
N LEU A 127 -5.26 -2.29 -8.78
CA LEU A 127 -5.26 -2.88 -7.44
C LEU A 127 -6.66 -3.35 -7.03
N LEU A 128 -7.70 -2.55 -7.33
CA LEU A 128 -9.08 -2.91 -7.06
C LEU A 128 -9.48 -4.18 -7.83
N THR A 129 -9.21 -4.21 -9.15
CA THR A 129 -9.48 -5.36 -10.00
C THR A 129 -8.71 -6.59 -9.53
N ALA A 130 -7.41 -6.47 -9.26
CA ALA A 130 -6.59 -7.59 -8.79
C ALA A 130 -7.08 -8.15 -7.44
N TYR A 131 -7.55 -7.29 -6.53
CA TYR A 131 -8.13 -7.72 -5.26
C TYR A 131 -9.44 -8.50 -5.46
N MET A 132 -10.32 -8.04 -6.35
CA MET A 132 -11.56 -8.74 -6.68
C MET A 132 -11.31 -10.07 -7.37
N GLU A 133 -10.31 -10.14 -8.25
CA GLU A 133 -9.88 -11.40 -8.88
C GLU A 133 -9.29 -12.39 -7.86
N ASP A 134 -8.56 -11.91 -6.85
CA ASP A 134 -8.06 -12.75 -5.76
C ASP A 134 -9.23 -13.31 -4.92
N LEU A 135 -10.25 -12.49 -4.63
CA LEU A 135 -11.45 -12.95 -3.93
C LEU A 135 -12.27 -13.95 -4.75
N ASP A 136 -12.44 -13.71 -6.05
CA ASP A 136 -13.12 -14.61 -6.99
C ASP A 136 -12.38 -15.96 -7.09
N ARG A 137 -11.05 -15.92 -7.24
CA ARG A 137 -10.20 -17.14 -7.29
C ARG A 137 -10.23 -17.93 -5.98
N ARG A 138 -10.21 -17.25 -4.83
CA ARG A 138 -10.34 -17.91 -3.51
C ARG A 138 -11.70 -18.57 -3.34
N GLY A 139 -12.72 -18.07 -4.04
CA GLY A 139 -14.10 -18.53 -3.89
C GLY A 139 -14.68 -18.20 -2.52
N PRO A 140 -15.91 -18.64 -2.23
CA PRO A 140 -16.46 -18.52 -0.89
C PRO A 140 -15.56 -19.26 0.12
N PRO A 141 -15.38 -18.74 1.35
CA PRO A 141 -14.64 -19.47 2.38
C PRO A 141 -15.28 -20.85 2.55
N PRO A 142 -14.49 -21.94 2.65
CA PRO A 142 -15.03 -23.27 2.82
C PRO A 142 -15.94 -23.27 4.05
N PRO A 143 -17.13 -23.87 3.97
CA PRO A 143 -18.04 -23.91 5.11
C PRO A 143 -17.31 -24.54 6.30
N PRO A 144 -17.45 -24.00 7.53
CA PRO A 144 -16.89 -24.64 8.71
C PRO A 144 -17.50 -26.04 8.77
N TYR A 145 -16.68 -27.05 8.53
CA TYR A 145 -17.07 -28.45 8.44
C TYR A 145 -17.81 -28.87 9.72
N GLY A 146 -19.13 -28.75 9.70
CA GLY A 146 -20.02 -29.29 10.72
C GLY A 146 -20.15 -30.79 10.51
N LEU A 147 -19.65 -31.55 11.49
CA LEU A 147 -20.00 -32.94 11.77
C LEU A 147 -19.60 -33.95 10.70
N PHE A 148 -18.35 -34.41 10.79
CA PHE A 148 -17.99 -35.78 10.41
C PHE A 148 -18.93 -36.74 11.14
N ARG A 149 -19.95 -37.22 10.43
CA ARG A 149 -20.82 -38.30 10.88
C ARG A 149 -19.91 -39.52 11.07
N SER A 150 -19.67 -39.89 12.32
CA SER A 150 -18.80 -41.00 12.69
C SER A 150 -19.25 -42.29 11.99
N PRO A 151 -18.33 -43.07 11.36
CA PRO A 151 -18.68 -44.24 10.56
C PRO A 151 -19.00 -45.51 11.38
N TYR A 152 -19.17 -45.43 12.70
CA TYR A 152 -19.49 -46.64 13.49
C TYR A 152 -20.97 -47.03 13.32
N PRO A 153 -21.28 -48.24 12.80
CA PRO A 153 -22.64 -48.75 12.86
C PRO A 153 -22.98 -49.13 14.31
N VAL A 154 -24.13 -48.65 14.80
CA VAL A 154 -24.70 -49.11 16.06
C VAL A 154 -25.13 -50.57 15.88
N VAL A 155 -24.50 -51.47 16.63
CA VAL A 155 -24.92 -52.88 16.68
C VAL A 155 -26.21 -52.93 17.49
N THR A 156 -27.35 -53.19 16.84
CA THR A 156 -28.59 -53.52 17.54
C THR A 156 -28.73 -55.03 17.61
N ASN A 157 -28.65 -55.55 18.83
CA ASN A 157 -28.77 -56.97 19.16
C ASN A 157 -30.24 -57.42 19.05
N LYS A 158 -30.51 -58.57 18.43
CA LYS A 158 -31.77 -59.33 18.56
C LYS A 158 -31.49 -60.81 18.44
#